data_AF-A0A655AHH5-F1
#
_entry.id   AF-A0A655AHH5-F1
#
_cell.length_a   1.000
_cell.length_b   1.000
_cell.length_c   1.000
_cell.angle_alpha   90.00
_cell.angle_beta   90.00
_cell.angle_gamma   90.00
#
_symmetry.space_group_name_H-M   'P 1'
#
loop_
_entity.id
_entity.type
_entity.pdbx_description
1 polymer ?
#
loop_
_entity_poly.entity_id
_entity_poly.type
_entity_poly.pdbx_seq_one_letter_code
_entity_poly.pdbx_strand_id
1 'polypeptide(L)'
;MQPTVLVNHFPLLRQPCDALFYPEFSLWCGTTKTADWHTRYNAVCSVYGHLHIPRTTWYDGVRFEEVSVGYPREWRRRKPYSWLRQVLPDPQYAPGYLNDFGGHFVITPEMRTQAAQFRERLRQRQSR
;
A
#
# COMPACT_ATOMS: atom_id res chain seq x y z
N MET A 1 -3.08 -14.66 -23.70
CA MET A 1 -3.71 -13.35 -23.46
C MET A 1 -2.62 -12.29 -23.37
N GLN A 2 -2.89 -11.08 -23.86
CA GLN A 2 -1.97 -9.94 -23.68
C GLN A 2 -1.99 -9.49 -22.21
N PRO A 3 -0.84 -9.23 -21.57
CA PRO A 3 -0.79 -8.70 -20.20
C PRO A 3 -1.43 -7.32 -20.08
N THR A 4 -2.03 -7.02 -18.92
CA THR A 4 -2.58 -5.70 -18.61
C THR A 4 -1.89 -5.04 -17.41
N VAL A 5 -1.95 -3.70 -17.37
CA VAL A 5 -1.66 -2.92 -16.16
C VAL A 5 -2.97 -2.25 -15.76
N LEU A 6 -3.54 -2.66 -14.63
CA LEU A 6 -4.80 -2.11 -14.14
C LEU A 6 -4.51 -0.87 -13.30
N VAL A 7 -5.11 0.27 -13.65
CA VAL A 7 -4.95 1.53 -12.91
C VAL A 7 -6.30 1.95 -12.37
N ASN A 8 -6.39 2.18 -11.06
CA ASN A 8 -7.60 2.70 -10.42
C ASN A 8 -7.21 3.54 -9.20
N HIS A 9 -8.01 4.56 -8.83
CA HIS A 9 -7.67 5.34 -7.63
C HIS A 9 -7.75 4.49 -6.36
N PHE A 10 -8.81 3.70 -6.23
CA PHE A 10 -9.09 2.82 -5.09
C PHE A 10 -8.45 1.44 -5.29
N PRO A 11 -8.06 0.73 -4.22
CA PRO A 11 -7.62 -0.66 -4.34
C PRO A 11 -8.73 -1.56 -4.92
N LEU A 12 -8.34 -2.51 -5.80
CA LEU A 12 -9.29 -3.45 -6.43
C LEU A 12 -9.80 -4.54 -5.48
N LEU A 13 -9.02 -4.85 -4.43
CA LEU A 13 -9.27 -5.90 -3.45
C LEU A 13 -9.15 -5.34 -2.03
N ARG A 14 -9.70 -6.07 -1.04
CA ARG A 14 -9.88 -5.58 0.33
C ARG A 14 -8.58 -5.45 1.12
N GLN A 15 -7.63 -6.35 0.90
CA GLN A 15 -6.44 -6.57 1.72
C GLN A 15 -5.58 -5.30 1.96
N PRO A 16 -5.39 -4.39 0.98
CA PRO A 16 -4.75 -3.10 1.22
C PRO A 16 -5.38 -2.27 2.36
N CYS A 17 -6.70 -2.36 2.53
CA CYS A 17 -7.44 -1.62 3.55
C CYS A 17 -7.21 -2.17 4.97
N ASP A 18 -6.69 -3.38 5.13
CA ASP A 18 -6.40 -3.96 6.45
C ASP A 18 -5.23 -3.24 7.16
N ALA A 19 -4.48 -2.40 6.42
CA ALA A 19 -3.47 -1.52 6.97
C ALA A 19 -4.02 -0.17 7.49
N LEU A 20 -5.30 0.12 7.28
CA LEU A 20 -5.93 1.33 7.81
C LEU A 20 -5.95 1.28 9.35
N PHE A 21 -5.71 2.42 9.98
CA PHE A 21 -5.75 2.50 11.44
C PHE A 21 -7.16 2.35 12.02
N TYR A 22 -8.17 2.88 11.32
CA TYR A 22 -9.57 2.76 11.67
C TYR A 22 -10.30 2.06 10.52
N PRO A 23 -10.78 0.82 10.72
CA PRO A 23 -11.30 -0.01 9.63
C PRO A 23 -12.60 0.53 9.02
N GLU A 24 -13.32 1.40 9.73
CA GLU A 24 -14.58 2.00 9.28
C GLU A 24 -14.39 2.82 7.99
N PHE A 25 -13.20 3.41 7.80
CA PHE A 25 -12.87 4.15 6.59
C PHE A 25 -12.89 3.26 5.33
N SER A 26 -12.76 1.93 5.48
CA SER A 26 -12.80 1.00 4.32
C SER A 26 -14.11 1.03 3.54
N LEU A 27 -15.19 1.57 4.11
CA LEU A 27 -16.46 1.80 3.40
C LEU A 27 -16.30 2.70 2.17
N TRP A 28 -15.31 3.60 2.16
CA TRP A 28 -15.04 4.53 1.08
C TRP A 28 -13.82 4.15 0.23
N CYS A 29 -13.34 2.92 0.33
CA CYS A 29 -12.09 2.49 -0.28
C CYS A 29 -12.23 1.54 -1.48
N GLY A 30 -13.43 1.34 -2.04
CA GLY A 30 -13.60 0.53 -3.25
C GLY A 30 -14.90 -0.27 -3.27
N THR A 31 -14.87 -1.41 -3.99
CA THR A 31 -16.02 -2.31 -4.13
C THR A 31 -15.58 -3.77 -4.21
N THR A 32 -16.42 -4.69 -3.75
CA THR A 32 -16.13 -6.13 -3.84
C THR A 32 -16.29 -6.69 -5.26
N LYS A 33 -16.93 -5.95 -6.18
CA LYS A 33 -17.14 -6.38 -7.57
C LYS A 33 -15.85 -6.47 -8.40
N THR A 34 -14.74 -5.93 -7.91
CA THR A 34 -13.44 -5.91 -8.60
C THR A 34 -12.44 -6.90 -8.01
N ALA A 35 -12.85 -7.72 -7.03
CA ALA A 35 -11.94 -8.50 -6.19
C ALA A 35 -11.07 -9.52 -6.95
N ASP A 36 -11.49 -9.96 -8.14
CA ASP A 36 -10.76 -10.91 -8.98
C ASP A 36 -10.24 -10.30 -10.29
N TRP A 37 -10.37 -8.98 -10.48
CA TRP A 37 -10.02 -8.35 -11.77
C TRP A 37 -8.55 -8.50 -12.12
N HIS A 38 -7.66 -8.48 -11.13
CA HIS A 38 -6.21 -8.61 -11.34
C HIS A 38 -5.84 -9.97 -11.94
N THR A 39 -6.53 -11.05 -11.58
CA THR A 39 -6.31 -12.38 -12.19
C THR A 39 -7.17 -12.58 -13.43
N ARG A 40 -8.46 -12.22 -13.38
CA ARG A 40 -9.43 -12.36 -14.48
C ARG A 40 -8.98 -11.66 -15.76
N TYR A 41 -8.38 -10.48 -15.65
CA TYR A 41 -7.94 -9.67 -16.79
C TYR A 41 -6.42 -9.74 -17.01
N ASN A 42 -5.75 -10.77 -16.50
CA ASN A 42 -4.34 -11.06 -16.74
C ASN A 42 -3.42 -9.86 -16.45
N ALA A 43 -3.60 -9.25 -15.27
CA ALA A 43 -2.82 -8.10 -14.86
C ALA A 43 -1.42 -8.54 -14.41
N VAL A 44 -0.39 -7.86 -14.89
CA VAL A 44 0.99 -8.00 -14.38
C VAL A 44 1.29 -7.00 -13.26
N CYS A 45 0.55 -5.89 -13.22
CA CYS A 45 0.63 -4.91 -12.16
C CYS A 45 -0.73 -4.21 -11.97
N SER A 46 -1.11 -3.95 -10.72
CA SER A 46 -2.22 -3.06 -10.37
C SER A 46 -1.68 -1.81 -9.66
N VAL A 47 -1.95 -0.64 -10.23
CA VAL A 47 -1.54 0.65 -9.68
C VAL A 47 -2.74 1.32 -9.02
N TYR A 48 -2.58 1.70 -7.76
CA TYR A 48 -3.60 2.42 -7.01
C TYR A 48 -3.01 3.43 -6.02
N GLY A 49 -3.89 4.21 -5.40
CA GLY A 49 -3.50 5.18 -4.37
C GLY A 49 -4.53 5.19 -3.25
N HIS A 50 -5.08 6.39 -2.99
CA HIS A 50 -6.14 6.64 -2.02
C HIS A 50 -5.76 6.46 -0.54
N LEU A 51 -5.09 5.36 -0.18
CA LEU A 51 -4.87 4.98 1.22
C LEU A 51 -3.78 5.81 1.90
N HIS A 52 -2.89 6.44 1.14
CA HIS A 52 -1.73 7.16 1.68
C HIS A 52 -0.76 6.23 2.42
N ILE A 53 -0.64 4.99 1.93
CA ILE A 53 0.22 3.93 2.47
C ILE A 53 1.10 3.39 1.33
N PRO A 54 2.08 4.16 0.83
CA PRO A 54 2.86 3.77 -0.35
C PRO A 54 3.75 2.57 -0.08
N ARG A 55 3.51 1.51 -0.85
CA ARG A 55 4.21 0.22 -0.77
C ARG A 55 4.00 -0.62 -2.04
N THR A 56 4.85 -1.61 -2.21
CA THR A 56 4.67 -2.71 -3.16
C THR A 56 4.21 -3.95 -2.40
N THR A 57 3.13 -4.58 -2.84
CA THR A 57 2.58 -5.82 -2.28
C THR A 57 2.26 -6.81 -3.39
N TRP A 58 2.03 -8.08 -3.04
CA TRP A 58 1.72 -9.13 -4.01
C TRP A 58 0.46 -9.88 -3.58
N TYR A 59 -0.49 -10.03 -4.50
CA TYR A 59 -1.73 -10.79 -4.29
C TYR A 59 -1.95 -11.70 -5.49
N ASP A 60 -2.15 -12.99 -5.24
CA ASP A 60 -2.36 -14.00 -6.29
C ASP A 60 -1.29 -13.97 -7.40
N GLY A 61 -0.04 -13.67 -7.02
CA GLY A 61 1.08 -13.53 -7.95
C GLY A 61 1.12 -12.21 -8.74
N VAL A 62 0.16 -11.30 -8.56
CA VAL A 62 0.14 -9.98 -9.21
C VAL A 62 0.76 -8.92 -8.29
N ARG A 63 1.62 -8.07 -8.85
CA ARG A 63 2.22 -6.92 -8.15
C ARG A 63 1.21 -5.78 -7.99
N PHE A 64 1.08 -5.26 -6.78
CA PHE A 64 0.23 -4.12 -6.44
C PHE A 64 1.08 -2.96 -5.95
N GLU A 65 0.94 -1.81 -6.59
CA GLU A 65 1.67 -0.59 -6.28
C GLU A 65 0.74 0.46 -5.70
N GLU A 66 0.87 0.72 -4.39
CA GLU A 66 0.34 1.94 -3.80
C GLU A 66 1.36 3.06 -4.05
N VAL A 67 0.96 4.06 -4.84
CA VAL A 67 1.84 5.11 -5.38
C VAL A 67 1.53 6.51 -4.84
N SER A 68 0.85 6.59 -3.70
CA SER A 68 0.51 7.86 -3.09
C SER A 68 1.75 8.62 -2.61
N VAL A 69 1.72 9.94 -2.77
CA VAL A 69 2.63 10.85 -2.07
C VAL A 69 2.08 11.10 -0.66
N GLY A 70 0.82 11.54 -0.60
CA GLY A 70 0.13 11.96 0.62
C GLY A 70 0.33 13.45 0.93
N TYR A 71 -0.15 13.87 2.09
CA TYR A 71 -0.04 15.24 2.57
C TYR A 71 1.38 15.55 3.11
N PRO A 72 1.81 16.82 3.14
CA PRO A 72 3.12 17.23 3.65
C PRO A 72 3.49 16.67 5.03
N ARG A 73 2.54 16.58 5.95
CA ARG A 73 2.80 16.04 7.30
C ARG A 73 2.98 14.52 7.31
N GLU A 74 2.48 13.82 6.30
CA GLU A 74 2.59 12.37 6.16
C GLU A 74 3.95 12.00 5.58
N TRP A 75 4.27 12.51 4.38
CA TRP A 75 5.49 12.10 3.68
C TRP A 75 6.79 12.64 4.30
N ARG A 76 6.73 13.72 5.10
CA ARG A 76 7.91 14.20 5.86
C ARG A 76 8.48 13.14 6.81
N ARG A 77 7.65 12.21 7.29
CA ARG A 77 8.04 11.10 8.18
C ARG A 77 8.52 9.86 7.44
N ARG A 78 8.19 9.74 6.15
CA ARG A 78 8.47 8.57 5.31
C ARG A 78 8.86 9.03 3.91
N LYS A 79 10.10 9.50 3.76
CA LYS A 79 10.66 9.97 2.48
C LYS A 79 11.10 8.77 1.65
N PRO A 80 10.50 8.52 0.48
CA PRO A 80 10.92 7.43 -0.38
C PRO A 80 12.25 7.76 -1.07
N TYR A 81 12.94 6.74 -1.57
CA TYR A 81 14.17 6.93 -2.37
C TYR A 81 13.91 7.71 -3.67
N SER A 82 12.73 7.53 -4.26
CA SER A 82 12.21 8.27 -5.42
C SER A 82 10.69 8.44 -5.28
N TRP A 83 10.15 9.55 -5.80
CA TRP A 83 8.72 9.80 -5.78
C TRP A 83 7.96 9.03 -6.87
N LEU A 84 8.60 8.78 -8.02
CA LEU A 84 7.99 8.03 -9.10
C LEU A 84 8.16 6.53 -8.87
N ARG A 85 7.07 5.77 -9.00
CA ARG A 85 7.10 4.31 -8.97
C ARG A 85 7.22 3.78 -10.40
N GLN A 86 8.27 3.00 -10.65
CA GLN A 86 8.40 2.27 -11.91
C GLN A 86 7.35 1.15 -11.97
N VAL A 87 6.54 1.15 -13.02
CA VAL A 87 5.51 0.12 -13.25
C VAL A 87 5.99 -0.89 -14.29
N LEU A 88 6.45 -0.41 -15.45
CA LEU A 88 7.05 -1.20 -16.52
C LEU A 88 8.37 -0.56 -16.99
N PRO A 89 9.35 -1.36 -17.44
CA PRO A 89 9.43 -2.83 -17.28
C PRO A 89 9.49 -3.22 -15.79
N ASP A 90 9.26 -4.50 -15.48
CA ASP A 90 9.16 -4.96 -14.09
C ASP A 90 10.43 -4.63 -13.29
N PRO A 91 10.34 -3.77 -12.24
CA PRO A 91 11.51 -3.40 -11.46
C PRO A 91 12.00 -4.60 -10.65
N GLN A 92 13.26 -4.96 -10.86
CA GLN A 92 13.93 -5.99 -10.07
C GLN A 92 14.45 -5.37 -8.78
N TYR A 93 13.65 -5.41 -7.72
CA TYR A 93 14.06 -4.91 -6.40
C TYR A 93 15.13 -5.82 -5.79
N ALA A 94 16.32 -5.27 -5.53
CA ALA A 94 17.35 -5.98 -4.81
C ALA A 94 16.88 -6.38 -3.39
N PRO A 95 17.37 -7.49 -2.82
CA PRO A 95 17.10 -7.82 -1.42
C PRO A 95 17.41 -6.65 -0.50
N GLY A 96 16.46 -6.31 0.38
CA GLY A 96 16.56 -5.17 1.31
C GLY A 96 16.17 -3.81 0.73
N TYR A 97 15.82 -3.71 -0.56
CA TYR A 97 15.33 -2.45 -1.14
C TYR A 97 13.96 -2.06 -0.57
N LEU A 98 13.04 -3.02 -0.52
CA LEU A 98 11.75 -2.87 0.14
C LEU A 98 11.90 -3.18 1.63
N ASN A 99 11.29 -2.38 2.49
CA ASN A 99 11.23 -2.69 3.91
C ASN A 99 10.20 -3.80 4.21
N ASP A 100 10.08 -4.20 5.48
CA ASP A 100 9.25 -5.32 5.94
C ASP A 100 7.76 -5.25 5.53
N PHE A 101 7.25 -4.09 5.12
CA PHE A 101 5.86 -3.91 4.66
C PHE A 101 5.76 -3.51 3.18
N GLY A 102 6.84 -3.62 2.42
CA GLY A 102 6.90 -3.26 1.01
C GLY A 102 7.16 -1.78 0.74
N GLY A 103 7.49 -0.98 1.75
CA GLY A 103 7.75 0.45 1.61
C GLY A 103 9.12 0.74 1.00
N HIS A 104 9.20 1.82 0.22
CA HIS A 104 10.38 2.26 -0.54
C HIS A 104 11.25 3.26 0.26
N PHE A 105 11.42 2.98 1.55
CA PHE A 105 12.18 3.81 2.49
C PHE A 105 12.62 2.98 3.70
N VAL A 106 13.67 3.44 4.38
CA VAL A 106 14.18 2.82 5.60
C VAL A 106 13.24 3.08 6.77
N ILE A 107 12.87 2.02 7.49
CA ILE A 107 12.15 2.14 8.76
C ILE A 107 13.16 2.41 9.87
N THR A 108 13.11 3.58 10.48
CA THR A 108 14.01 3.90 11.61
C THR A 108 13.47 3.32 12.94
N PRO A 109 14.34 3.12 13.95
CA PRO A 109 13.91 2.72 15.28
C PRO A 109 12.85 3.66 15.88
N GLU A 110 12.98 4.97 15.66
CA GLU A 110 12.02 5.97 16.14
C GLU A 110 10.64 5.76 15.50
N MET A 111 10.59 5.43 14.20
CA MET A 111 9.34 5.12 13.51
C MET A 111 8.66 3.87 14.11
N ARG A 112 9.43 2.83 14.43
CA ARG A 112 8.90 1.61 15.07
C ARG A 112 8.33 1.92 16.44
N THR A 113 9.03 2.70 17.25
CA THR A 113 8.57 3.13 18.58
C THR A 113 7.30 3.97 18.50
N GLN A 114 7.26 4.95 17.59
CA GLN A 114 6.06 5.78 17.39
C GLN A 114 4.86 4.95 16.94
N ALA A 115 5.06 3.98 16.05
CA ALA A 115 4.02 3.07 15.60
C ALA A 115 3.48 2.19 16.75
N ALA A 116 4.36 1.66 17.60
CA ALA A 116 3.97 0.87 18.78
C ALA A 116 3.16 1.71 19.78
N GLN A 117 3.64 2.92 20.12
CA GLN A 117 2.93 3.86 21.00
C GLN A 117 1.57 4.29 20.43
N PHE A 118 1.47 4.42 19.11
CA PHE A 118 0.19 4.75 18.48
C PHE A 118 -0.80 3.59 18.57
N ARG A 119 -0.37 2.36 18.26
CA ARG A 119 -1.21 1.16 18.38
C ARG A 119 -1.73 0.96 19.81
N GLU A 120 -0.88 1.17 20.80
CA GLU A 120 -1.28 1.06 22.21
C GLU A 120 -2.34 2.10 22.59
N ARG A 121 -2.18 3.36 22.15
CA ARG A 121 -3.19 4.40 22.37
C ARG A 121 -4.54 4.07 21.71
N LEU A 122 -4.54 3.43 20.54
CA LEU A 122 -5.78 3.00 19.89
C LEU A 122 -6.48 1.91 20.70
N ARG A 123 -5.74 0.89 21.17
CA ARG A 123 -6.29 -0.18 22.01
C ARG A 123 -6.95 0.36 23.27
N GLN A 124 -6.29 1.27 23.97
CA GLN A 124 -6.82 1.88 25.20
C GLN A 124 -8.10 2.70 24.96
N ARG A 125 -8.30 3.25 23.76
CA ARG A 125 -9.53 3.95 23.40
C ARG A 125 -10.68 3.00 23.10
N GLN A 126 -10.39 1.84 22.50
CA GLN A 126 -11.40 0.82 22.17
C GLN A 126 -11.85 0.02 23.39
N SER A 127 -11.04 -0.06 24.44
CA SER A 127 -11.38 -0.74 25.69
C SER A 127 -12.15 0.12 26.70
N ARG A 128 -12.53 1.35 26.32
CA ARG A 128 -13.34 2.28 27.12
C ARG A 128 -14.74 2.35 26.54
#